data_AF-A0A8T2TDN6-F1
#
_entry.id   AF-A0A8T2TDN6-F1
#
_cell.length_a   1.000
_cell.length_b   1.000
_cell.length_c   1.000
_cell.angle_alpha   90.00
_cell.angle_beta   90.00
_cell.angle_gamma   90.00
#
_symmetry.space_group_name_H-M   'P 1'
#
loop_
_entity.id
_entity.type
_entity.pdbx_description
1 polymer ?
#
loop_
_entity_poly.entity_id
_entity_poly.type
_entity_poly.pdbx_seq_one_letter_code
_entity_poly.pdbx_strand_id
1 'polypeptide(L)'
;MLAALLAGLDLSWCTITAAGALIVLDFEDAGPHISKVSYSLLVFFSAMFITVDGFNRTGLPETFWNAVEPHARINHFLGAVLLAAVVILLSNIASNVPTVLLLGPMVAAASRDLPGASETRAWLILAWASTVAGNLTLVGSAANLIVCEQARVSTRMPYNLSFWKHLKFGFPSTLIIAVAGLPLIRG
;
A
#
# COMPACT_ATOMS: atom_id res chain seq x y z
N MET A 1 -17.61 -9.35 -7.18
CA MET A 1 -16.35 -9.14 -6.42
C MET A 1 -16.58 -8.35 -5.14
N LEU A 2 -17.05 -7.09 -5.20
CA LEU A 2 -17.32 -6.27 -4.00
C LEU A 2 -18.32 -6.94 -3.02
N ALA A 3 -19.45 -7.44 -3.54
CA ALA A 3 -20.44 -8.16 -2.72
C ALA A 3 -19.87 -9.42 -2.07
N ALA A 4 -18.96 -10.12 -2.75
CA ALA A 4 -18.33 -11.33 -2.22
C ALA A 4 -17.33 -11.01 -1.10
N LEU A 5 -16.56 -9.93 -1.25
CA LEU A 5 -15.70 -9.40 -0.19
C LEU A 5 -16.50 -8.99 1.05
N LEU A 6 -17.63 -8.30 0.86
CA LEU A 6 -18.52 -7.90 1.97
C LEU A 6 -19.19 -9.10 2.64
N ALA A 7 -19.37 -10.21 1.93
CA ALA A 7 -19.85 -11.48 2.46
C ALA A 7 -18.76 -12.30 3.18
N GLY A 8 -17.53 -11.80 3.26
CA GLY A 8 -16.40 -12.48 3.92
C GLY A 8 -15.76 -13.59 3.09
N LEU A 9 -16.04 -13.65 1.78
CA LEU A 9 -15.42 -14.62 0.89
C LEU A 9 -14.01 -14.16 0.49
N ASP A 10 -13.11 -15.14 0.27
CA ASP A 10 -11.76 -14.85 -0.19
C ASP A 10 -11.77 -14.15 -1.55
N LEU A 11 -11.13 -12.99 -1.62
CA LEU A 11 -11.15 -12.13 -2.80
C LEU A 11 -10.46 -12.81 -4.00
N SER A 12 -9.40 -13.58 -3.77
CA SER A 12 -8.60 -14.21 -4.82
C SER A 12 -9.42 -15.30 -5.51
N TRP A 13 -10.04 -16.19 -4.73
CA TRP A 13 -10.93 -17.23 -5.24
C TRP A 13 -12.13 -16.62 -5.98
N CYS A 14 -12.76 -15.59 -5.40
CA CYS A 14 -13.88 -14.92 -6.05
C CYS A 14 -13.49 -14.30 -7.39
N THR A 15 -12.28 -13.72 -7.48
CA THR A 15 -11.79 -13.10 -8.72
C THR A 15 -11.50 -14.15 -9.79
N ILE A 16 -10.83 -15.24 -9.44
CA ILE A 16 -10.51 -16.33 -10.36
C ILE A 16 -11.79 -17.02 -10.84
N THR A 17 -12.73 -17.31 -9.94
CA THR A 17 -14.02 -17.92 -10.32
C THR A 17 -14.83 -17.00 -11.21
N ALA A 18 -14.89 -15.70 -10.92
CA ALA A 18 -15.59 -14.73 -11.76
C ALA A 18 -14.93 -14.61 -13.14
N ALA A 19 -13.60 -14.53 -13.22
CA ALA A 19 -12.88 -14.50 -14.48
C ALA A 19 -13.09 -15.78 -15.30
N GLY A 20 -13.02 -16.95 -14.66
CA GLY A 20 -13.28 -18.24 -15.29
C GLY A 20 -14.72 -18.37 -15.79
N ALA A 21 -15.70 -17.94 -15.00
CA ALA A 21 -17.10 -17.92 -15.41
C ALA A 21 -17.32 -17.00 -16.61
N LEU A 22 -16.72 -15.81 -16.62
CA LEU A 22 -16.81 -14.89 -17.76
C LEU A 22 -16.19 -15.50 -19.02
N ILE A 23 -15.02 -16.15 -18.92
CA ILE A 23 -14.38 -16.82 -20.06
C ILE A 23 -15.28 -17.94 -20.62
N VAL A 24 -15.90 -18.75 -19.76
CA VAL A 24 -16.81 -19.82 -20.19
C VAL A 24 -18.07 -19.26 -20.84
N LEU A 25 -18.60 -18.14 -20.34
CA LEU A 25 -19.80 -17.49 -20.85
C LEU A 25 -19.56 -16.70 -22.15
N ASP A 26 -18.33 -16.25 -22.41
CA ASP A 26 -17.99 -15.52 -23.64
C ASP A 26 -18.04 -16.43 -24.87
N PHE A 27 -17.84 -17.75 -24.70
CA PHE A 27 -17.72 -18.74 -25.78
C PHE A 27 -16.66 -18.39 -26.85
N GLU A 28 -15.75 -17.46 -26.57
CA GLU A 28 -14.65 -17.03 -27.42
C GLU A 28 -13.31 -17.60 -26.95
N ASP A 29 -12.27 -17.46 -27.78
CA ASP A 29 -10.91 -17.84 -27.40
C ASP A 29 -10.45 -16.98 -26.20
N ALA A 30 -10.04 -17.64 -25.13
CA ALA A 30 -9.53 -16.96 -23.92
C ALA A 30 -8.16 -16.31 -24.13
N GLY A 31 -7.42 -16.70 -25.17
CA GLY A 31 -6.05 -16.24 -25.44
C GLY A 31 -5.87 -14.71 -25.37
N PRO A 32 -6.65 -13.92 -26.13
CA PRO A 32 -6.60 -12.45 -26.09
C PRO A 32 -6.96 -11.82 -24.74
N HIS A 33 -7.73 -12.51 -23.89
CA HIS A 33 -8.10 -12.03 -22.55
C HIS A 33 -6.98 -12.34 -21.56
N ILE A 34 -6.42 -13.55 -21.61
CA ILE A 34 -5.30 -13.99 -20.77
C ILE A 34 -4.03 -13.18 -21.09
N SER A 35 -3.82 -12.75 -22.34
CA SER A 35 -2.67 -11.92 -22.72
C SER A 35 -2.73 -10.49 -22.16
N LYS A 36 -3.89 -10.03 -21.66
CA LYS A 36 -4.00 -8.71 -20.99
C LYS A 36 -3.44 -8.72 -19.57
N VAL A 37 -3.20 -9.91 -18.99
CA VAL A 37 -2.57 -10.04 -17.68
C VAL A 37 -1.12 -9.58 -17.76
N SER A 38 -0.73 -8.65 -16.88
CA SER A 38 0.66 -8.20 -16.81
C SER A 38 1.49 -9.16 -15.97
N TYR A 39 2.04 -10.19 -16.62
CA TYR A 39 2.92 -11.18 -15.98
C TYR A 39 4.15 -10.54 -15.33
N SER A 40 4.71 -9.51 -15.97
CA SER A 40 5.84 -8.74 -15.41
C SER A 40 5.50 -8.11 -14.06
N LEU A 41 4.30 -7.54 -13.90
CA LEU A 41 3.85 -6.98 -12.62
C LEU A 41 3.60 -8.08 -11.57
N LEU A 42 3.03 -9.22 -11.97
CA LEU A 42 2.83 -10.36 -11.05
C LEU A 42 4.15 -10.89 -10.50
N VAL A 43 5.15 -11.07 -11.35
CA VAL A 43 6.50 -11.50 -10.94
C VAL A 43 7.15 -10.44 -10.05
N PHE A 44 7.01 -9.16 -10.39
CA PHE A 44 7.51 -8.05 -9.59
C PHE A 44 6.91 -8.03 -8.18
N PHE A 45 5.59 -8.12 -8.03
CA PHE A 45 4.97 -8.16 -6.70
C PHE A 45 5.34 -9.42 -5.93
N SER A 46 5.41 -10.57 -6.59
CA SER A 46 5.85 -11.81 -5.95
C SER A 46 7.26 -11.67 -5.37
N ALA A 47 8.20 -11.15 -6.16
CA ALA A 47 9.57 -10.90 -5.72
C ALA A 47 9.64 -9.84 -4.60
N MET A 48 8.84 -8.78 -4.70
CA MET A 48 8.74 -7.74 -3.66
C MET A 48 8.25 -8.31 -2.33
N PHE A 49 7.16 -9.08 -2.32
CA PHE A 49 6.63 -9.70 -1.08
C PHE A 49 7.64 -10.68 -0.45
N ILE A 50 8.33 -11.49 -1.27
CA ILE A 50 9.40 -12.37 -0.79
C ILE A 50 10.55 -11.55 -0.19
N THR A 51 10.94 -10.46 -0.84
CA THR A 51 12.01 -9.57 -0.37
C THR A 51 11.63 -8.88 0.95
N VAL A 52 10.38 -8.41 1.07
CA VAL A 52 9.90 -7.79 2.31
C VAL A 52 9.79 -8.80 3.44
N ASP A 53 9.31 -10.02 3.18
CA ASP A 53 9.30 -11.09 4.18
C ASP A 53 10.73 -11.45 4.62
N GLY A 54 11.66 -11.57 3.67
CA GLY A 54 13.08 -11.78 3.95
C GLY A 54 13.68 -10.66 4.79
N PHE A 55 13.37 -9.40 4.48
CA PHE A 55 13.79 -8.23 5.25
C PHE A 55 13.19 -8.25 6.66
N ASN A 56 11.94 -8.65 6.83
CA ASN A 56 11.29 -8.78 8.14
C ASN A 56 12.00 -9.81 9.03
N ARG A 57 12.43 -10.93 8.44
CA ARG A 57 13.17 -11.98 9.17
C ARG A 57 14.56 -11.55 9.65
N THR A 58 15.12 -10.45 9.14
CA THR A 58 16.42 -9.95 9.61
C THR A 58 16.36 -9.33 11.01
N GLY A 59 15.16 -9.00 11.52
CA GLY A 59 15.00 -8.28 12.79
C GLY A 59 15.41 -6.79 12.72
N LEU A 60 15.92 -6.31 11.58
CA LEU A 60 16.25 -4.90 11.38
C LEU A 60 15.02 -3.99 11.53
N PRO A 61 13.83 -4.33 10.97
CA PRO A 61 12.65 -3.49 11.15
C PRO A 61 12.21 -3.37 12.61
N GLU A 62 12.28 -4.47 13.36
CA GLU A 62 11.94 -4.49 14.79
C GLU A 62 12.92 -3.65 15.60
N THR A 63 14.22 -3.79 15.33
CA THR A 63 15.26 -2.98 15.97
C THR A 63 15.07 -1.48 15.68
N PHE A 64 14.79 -1.14 14.41
CA PHE A 64 14.50 0.23 14.01
C PHE A 64 13.23 0.76 14.70
N TRP A 65 12.17 -0.05 14.72
CA TRP A 65 10.92 0.33 15.38
C TRP A 65 11.13 0.58 16.87
N ASN A 66 11.80 -0.30 17.59
CA ASN A 66 12.05 -0.16 19.03
C ASN A 66 12.83 1.13 19.37
N ALA A 67 13.68 1.61 18.46
CA ALA A 67 14.38 2.89 18.63
C ALA A 67 13.45 4.11 18.41
N VAL A 68 12.48 3.97 17.49
CA VAL A 68 11.56 5.05 17.08
C VAL A 68 10.32 5.11 17.96
N GLU A 69 9.81 3.98 18.43
CA GLU A 69 8.58 3.82 19.20
C GLU A 69 8.45 4.80 20.37
N PRO A 70 9.48 5.04 21.21
CA PRO A 70 9.37 5.96 22.35
C PRO A 70 8.99 7.39 21.92
N HIS A 71 9.42 7.78 20.72
CA HIS A 71 9.19 9.10 20.13
C HIS A 71 7.94 9.14 19.24
N ALA A 72 7.48 7.99 18.74
CA ALA A 72 6.33 7.86 17.84
C ALA A 72 5.01 7.60 18.59
N ARG A 73 4.99 7.74 19.92
CA ARG A 73 3.78 7.52 20.74
C ARG A 73 2.69 8.56 20.42
N ILE A 74 1.48 8.06 20.22
CA ILE A 74 0.33 8.86 19.76
C ILE A 74 -0.28 9.74 20.87
N ASN A 75 0.25 9.63 22.08
CA ASN A 75 -0.12 10.47 23.23
C ASN A 75 0.06 11.98 22.96
N HIS A 76 0.92 12.35 22.01
CA HIS A 76 1.19 13.72 21.65
C HIS A 76 1.30 13.87 20.13
N PHE A 77 1.05 15.10 19.64
CA PHE A 77 0.99 15.37 18.21
C PHE A 77 2.27 15.03 17.45
N LEU A 78 3.43 15.34 18.04
CA LEU A 78 4.71 15.09 17.39
C LEU A 78 4.94 13.59 17.18
N GLY A 79 4.46 12.72 18.08
CA GLY A 79 4.56 11.28 17.91
C GLY A 79 3.67 10.76 16.78
N ALA A 80 2.45 11.30 16.62
CA ALA A 80 1.59 11.00 15.48
C ALA A 80 2.21 11.45 14.14
N VAL A 81 2.86 12.63 14.12
CA VAL A 81 3.60 13.13 12.95
C VAL A 81 4.78 12.20 12.63
N LEU A 82 5.55 11.80 13.64
CA LEU A 82 6.69 10.91 13.46
C LEU A 82 6.26 9.54 12.94
N LEU A 83 5.18 8.97 13.50
CA LEU A 83 4.59 7.72 13.03
C LEU A 83 4.21 7.82 11.56
N ALA A 84 3.47 8.87 11.17
CA ALA A 84 3.10 9.06 9.78
C ALA A 84 4.32 9.23 8.86
N ALA A 85 5.35 9.96 9.29
CA ALA A 85 6.58 10.12 8.52
C ALA A 85 7.32 8.80 8.29
N VAL A 86 7.42 7.96 9.34
CA VAL A 86 8.04 6.63 9.27
C VAL A 86 7.25 5.73 8.33
N VAL A 87 5.93 5.69 8.46
CA VAL A 87 5.06 4.93 7.57
C VAL A 87 5.20 5.40 6.13
N ILE A 88 5.22 6.71 5.88
CA ILE A 88 5.38 7.26 4.52
C ILE A 88 6.70 6.82 3.89
N LEU A 89 7.79 6.89 4.65
CA LEU A 89 9.11 6.53 4.18
C LEU A 89 9.20 5.03 3.89
N LEU A 90 8.75 4.19 4.82
CA LEU A 90 8.81 2.74 4.69
C LEU A 90 7.87 2.22 3.58
N SER A 91 6.69 2.82 3.43
CA SER A 91 5.72 2.51 2.38
C SER A 91 6.21 2.83 0.98
N ASN A 92 7.16 3.75 0.81
CA ASN A 92 7.77 4.00 -0.48
C ASN A 92 8.92 3.03 -0.82
N ILE A 93 9.45 2.31 0.17
CA ILE A 93 10.47 1.28 -0.03
C ILE A 93 9.82 -0.08 -0.24
N ALA A 94 8.87 -0.44 0.64
CA ALA A 94 8.26 -1.76 0.70
C ALA A 94 6.87 -1.83 0.05
N SER A 95 6.31 -0.71 -0.44
CA SER A 95 4.91 -0.55 -0.84
C SER A 95 3.92 -0.53 0.33
N ASN A 96 2.68 -0.10 0.05
CA ASN A 96 1.62 0.11 1.04
C ASN A 96 1.28 -1.17 1.82
N VAL A 97 0.95 -2.26 1.11
CA VAL A 97 0.47 -3.50 1.75
C VAL A 97 1.55 -4.12 2.65
N PRO A 98 2.80 -4.34 2.18
CA PRO A 98 3.83 -4.93 3.03
C PRO A 98 4.19 -4.05 4.23
N THR A 99 4.14 -2.73 4.09
CA THR A 99 4.40 -1.80 5.21
C THR A 99 3.36 -1.91 6.30
N VAL A 100 2.07 -2.02 5.96
CA VAL A 100 1.01 -2.22 6.96
C VAL A 100 1.15 -3.60 7.62
N LEU A 101 1.50 -4.64 6.88
CA LEU A 101 1.76 -5.96 7.46
C LEU A 101 2.96 -5.97 8.40
N LEU A 102 4.00 -5.19 8.09
CA LEU A 102 5.21 -5.06 8.89
C LEU A 102 4.98 -4.24 10.16
N LEU A 103 4.41 -3.05 10.03
CA LEU A 103 4.23 -2.11 11.14
C LEU A 103 2.95 -2.35 11.94
N GLY A 104 1.95 -3.01 11.37
CA GLY A 104 0.66 -3.28 12.03
C GLY A 104 0.79 -3.94 13.40
N PRO A 105 1.51 -5.08 13.53
CA PRO A 105 1.73 -5.72 14.83
C PRO A 105 2.46 -4.82 15.83
N MET A 106 3.42 -4.03 15.35
CA MET A 106 4.24 -3.13 16.16
C MET A 106 3.43 -1.94 16.68
N VAL A 107 2.62 -1.32 15.81
CA VAL A 107 1.68 -0.25 16.15
C VAL A 107 0.63 -0.76 17.13
N ALA A 108 0.09 -1.97 16.89
CA ALA A 108 -0.88 -2.60 17.78
C ALA A 108 -0.28 -2.84 19.18
N ALA A 109 0.95 -3.35 19.25
CA ALA A 109 1.66 -3.56 20.51
C ALA A 109 1.88 -2.23 21.26
N ALA A 110 2.36 -1.20 20.57
CA ALA A 110 2.58 0.13 21.13
C ALA A 110 1.29 0.82 21.59
N SER A 111 0.13 0.44 21.03
CA SER A 111 -1.17 1.00 21.40
C SER A 111 -1.92 0.24 22.50
N ARG A 112 -1.46 -0.94 22.92
CA ARG A 112 -2.15 -1.76 23.95
C ARG A 112 -2.29 -1.08 25.30
N ASP A 113 -1.31 -0.26 25.66
CA ASP A 113 -1.30 0.46 26.94
C ASP A 113 -2.08 1.80 26.86
N LEU A 114 -2.61 2.14 25.69
CA LEU A 114 -3.40 3.35 25.48
C LEU A 114 -4.92 3.06 25.62
N PRO A 115 -5.73 4.06 25.99
CA PRO A 115 -7.19 3.94 25.92
C PRO A 115 -7.65 3.57 24.52
N GLY A 116 -8.71 2.75 24.38
CA GLY A 116 -9.15 2.21 23.07
C GLY A 116 -9.42 3.23 21.96
N ALA A 117 -9.78 4.48 22.31
CA ALA A 117 -9.90 5.58 21.35
C ALA A 117 -8.55 5.94 20.69
N SER A 118 -7.45 5.82 21.42
CA SER A 118 -6.10 6.10 20.93
C SER A 118 -5.51 4.93 20.14
N GLU A 119 -5.89 3.69 20.44
CA GLU A 119 -5.56 2.52 19.60
C GLU A 119 -6.21 2.64 18.21
N THR A 120 -7.49 3.01 18.18
CA THR A 120 -8.19 3.24 16.90
C THR A 120 -7.49 4.33 16.08
N ARG A 121 -7.05 5.41 16.72
CA ARG A 121 -6.26 6.47 16.06
C ARG A 121 -4.93 5.97 15.51
N ALA A 122 -4.25 5.05 16.20
CA ALA A 122 -3.01 4.45 15.72
C ALA A 122 -3.19 3.74 14.39
N TRP A 123 -4.22 2.90 14.32
CA TRP A 123 -4.61 2.20 13.11
C TRP A 123 -5.05 3.15 12.01
N LEU A 124 -5.81 4.19 12.33
CA LEU A 124 -6.22 5.21 11.35
C LEU A 124 -5.02 5.97 10.78
N ILE A 125 -4.06 6.37 11.63
CA ILE A 125 -2.83 7.02 11.17
C ILE A 125 -2.02 6.07 10.29
N LEU A 126 -1.83 4.81 10.68
CA LEU A 126 -1.13 3.82 9.87
C LEU A 126 -1.81 3.60 8.50
N ALA A 127 -3.13 3.39 8.49
CA ALA A 127 -3.91 3.15 7.28
C ALA A 127 -3.88 4.36 6.33
N TRP A 128 -4.10 5.55 6.87
CA TRP A 128 -4.10 6.78 6.09
C TRP A 128 -2.69 7.13 5.60
N ALA A 129 -1.67 7.08 6.47
CA ALA A 129 -0.31 7.42 6.10
C ALA A 129 0.24 6.46 5.05
N SER A 130 0.01 5.15 5.18
CA SER A 130 0.41 4.16 4.17
C SER A 130 -0.27 4.40 2.82
N THR A 131 -1.54 4.81 2.82
CA THR A 131 -2.29 5.10 1.59
C THR A 131 -1.77 6.36 0.90
N VAL A 132 -1.57 7.44 1.66
CA VAL A 132 -1.06 8.72 1.16
C VAL A 132 0.38 8.59 0.66
N ALA A 133 1.19 7.77 1.32
CA ALA A 133 2.55 7.47 0.91
C ALA A 133 2.65 6.92 -0.51
N GLY A 134 1.65 6.16 -0.95
CA GLY A 134 1.59 5.61 -2.30
C GLY A 134 1.59 6.67 -3.41
N ASN A 135 1.27 7.92 -3.11
CA ASN A 135 1.32 9.03 -4.07
C ASN A 135 2.73 9.59 -4.26
N LEU A 136 3.67 9.31 -3.34
CA LEU A 136 4.97 9.98 -3.30
C LEU A 136 5.87 9.54 -4.45
N THR A 137 6.03 8.23 -4.62
CA THR A 137 6.87 7.63 -5.66
C THR A 137 6.09 6.67 -6.55
N LEU A 138 6.62 6.45 -7.75
CA LEU A 138 6.03 5.51 -8.71
C LEU A 138 5.96 4.07 -8.16
N VAL A 139 6.91 3.67 -7.31
CA VAL A 139 7.00 2.31 -6.75
C VAL A 139 6.22 2.16 -5.45
N GLY A 140 5.84 3.28 -4.80
CA GLY A 140 5.12 3.27 -3.53
C GLY A 140 3.77 2.54 -3.59
N SER A 141 3.08 2.58 -4.73
CA SER A 141 1.78 1.92 -4.90
C SER A 141 1.74 0.99 -6.11
N ALA A 142 1.10 -0.16 -5.93
CA ALA A 142 0.82 -1.08 -7.00
C ALA A 142 -0.02 -0.45 -8.13
N ALA A 143 -0.96 0.43 -7.77
CA ALA A 143 -1.81 1.12 -8.73
C ALA A 143 -0.99 2.00 -9.69
N ASN A 144 0.06 2.66 -9.19
CA ASN A 144 0.93 3.51 -10.01
C ASN A 144 1.69 2.69 -11.06
N LEU A 145 2.18 1.51 -10.68
CA LEU A 145 2.88 0.60 -11.60
C LEU A 145 1.93 0.00 -12.63
N ILE A 146 0.71 -0.34 -12.24
CA ILE A 146 -0.33 -0.79 -13.18
C ILE A 146 -0.63 0.30 -14.21
N VAL A 147 -0.88 1.53 -13.76
CA VAL A 147 -1.15 2.66 -14.67
C VAL A 147 0.05 2.95 -15.57
N CYS A 148 1.26 2.94 -15.02
CA CYS A 148 2.49 3.15 -15.78
C CYS A 148 2.67 2.10 -16.89
N GLU A 149 2.45 0.82 -16.57
CA GLU A 149 2.57 -0.26 -17.54
C GLU A 149 1.50 -0.18 -18.62
N GLN A 150 0.25 0.05 -18.21
CA GLN A 150 -0.88 0.19 -19.14
C GLN A 150 -0.73 1.41 -20.06
N ALA A 151 -0.23 2.53 -19.53
CA ALA A 151 0.05 3.72 -20.34
C ALA A 151 1.19 3.49 -21.35
N ARG A 152 2.17 2.65 -21.01
CA ARG A 152 3.28 2.30 -21.89
C ARG A 152 2.85 1.44 -23.07
N VAL A 153 1.94 0.48 -22.86
CA VAL A 153 1.46 -0.46 -23.90
C VAL A 153 0.22 0.04 -24.65
N SER A 154 -0.33 1.20 -24.26
CA SER A 154 -1.54 1.77 -24.88
C SER A 154 -1.29 2.18 -26.33
N THR A 155 -2.16 1.73 -27.24
CA THR A 155 -2.16 2.12 -28.66
C THR A 155 -2.80 3.50 -28.90
N ARG A 156 -3.67 3.97 -28.00
CA ARG A 156 -4.37 5.26 -28.16
C ARG A 156 -3.57 6.45 -27.65
N MET A 157 -2.92 6.30 -26.50
CA MET A 157 -2.12 7.35 -25.85
C MET A 157 -0.89 6.72 -25.19
N PRO A 158 0.12 6.32 -25.98
CA PRO A 158 1.35 5.77 -25.43
C PRO A 158 2.08 6.86 -24.64
N TYR A 159 2.32 6.60 -23.36
CA TYR A 159 3.06 7.52 -22.51
C TYR A 159 4.05 6.79 -21.62
N ASN A 160 5.32 7.20 -21.67
CA ASN A 160 6.35 6.69 -20.78
C ASN A 160 6.47 7.58 -19.54
N LEU A 161 5.85 7.13 -18.46
CA LEU A 161 5.91 7.77 -17.16
C LEU A 161 7.21 7.38 -16.46
N SER A 162 8.14 8.34 -16.35
CA SER A 162 9.38 8.12 -15.61
C SER A 162 9.20 8.39 -14.12
N PHE A 163 10.03 7.73 -13.30
CA PHE A 163 10.07 7.92 -11.84
C PHE A 163 10.12 9.40 -11.45
N TRP A 164 11.01 10.18 -12.09
CA TRP A 164 11.17 11.61 -11.81
C TRP A 164 9.95 12.46 -12.19
N LYS A 165 9.26 12.13 -13.29
CA LYS A 165 8.04 12.85 -13.68
C LYS A 165 6.93 12.60 -12.67
N HIS A 166 6.78 11.37 -12.21
CA HIS A 166 5.83 11.03 -11.17
C HIS A 166 6.19 11.73 -9.86
N LEU A 167 7.45 11.66 -9.42
CA LEU A 167 7.91 12.27 -8.16
C LEU A 167 7.69 13.79 -8.10
N LYS A 168 7.87 14.51 -9.21
CA LYS A 168 7.63 15.96 -9.28
C LYS A 168 6.19 16.34 -8.92
N PHE A 169 5.23 15.47 -9.21
CA PHE A 169 3.83 15.66 -8.84
C PHE A 169 3.47 14.96 -7.51
N GLY A 170 4.05 13.78 -7.29
CA GLY A 170 3.82 12.94 -6.13
C GLY A 170 4.32 13.53 -4.82
N PHE A 171 5.50 14.17 -4.84
CA PHE A 171 6.07 14.82 -3.66
C PHE A 171 5.19 15.93 -3.09
N PRO A 172 4.83 16.99 -3.85
CA PRO A 172 4.02 18.07 -3.32
C PRO A 172 2.61 17.60 -2.93
N SER A 173 1.99 16.70 -3.71
CA SER A 173 0.66 16.18 -3.40
C SER A 173 0.65 15.36 -2.09
N THR A 174 1.63 14.47 -1.91
CA THR A 174 1.79 13.69 -0.68
C THR A 174 1.97 14.60 0.53
N LEU A 175 2.82 15.62 0.43
CA LEU A 175 3.07 16.53 1.53
C LEU A 175 1.83 17.33 1.92
N ILE A 176 1.11 17.87 0.93
CA ILE A 176 -0.13 18.63 1.17
C ILE A 176 -1.18 17.75 1.84
N ILE A 177 -1.42 16.55 1.29
CA ILE A 177 -2.41 15.62 1.83
C ILE A 177 -1.99 15.19 3.23
N ALA A 178 -0.71 14.87 3.44
CA ALA A 178 -0.19 14.45 4.73
C ALA A 178 -0.41 15.53 5.82
N VAL A 179 -0.06 16.78 5.51
CA VAL A 179 -0.23 17.88 6.47
C VAL A 179 -1.71 18.18 6.71
N ALA A 180 -2.57 18.07 5.70
CA ALA A 180 -4.00 18.34 5.81
C ALA A 180 -4.77 17.22 6.54
N GLY A 181 -4.39 15.95 6.36
CA GLY A 181 -5.11 14.80 6.88
C GLY A 181 -4.76 14.42 8.33
N LEU A 182 -3.53 14.68 8.78
CA LEU A 182 -3.14 14.37 10.16
C LEU A 182 -4.00 15.08 11.21
N PRO A 183 -4.39 16.36 11.03
CA PRO A 183 -5.33 17.05 11.92
C PRO A 183 -6.75 16.47 11.92
N LEU A 184 -7.22 15.90 10.79
CA LEU A 184 -8.56 15.30 10.67
C LEU A 184 -8.71 14.03 11.51
N ILE A 185 -7.64 13.23 11.64
CA ILE A 185 -7.63 11.99 12.44
C ILE A 185 -7.60 12.30 13.96
N ARG A 186 -7.47 13.57 14.36
CA ARG A 186 -7.57 13.99 15.76
C ARG A 186 -9.01 14.09 16.28
N GLY A 187 -9.97 14.38 15.39
CA GLY A 187 -11.40 14.53 15.73
C GLY A 187 -12.02 13.22 16.14
#